data_AF-A0A535NM97-F1
#
_entry.id   AF-A0A535NM97-F1
#
_cell.length_a   1.000
_cell.length_b   1.000
_cell.length_c   1.000
_cell.angle_alpha   90.00
_cell.angle_beta   90.00
_cell.angle_gamma   90.00
#
_symmetry.space_group_name_H-M   'P 1'
#
loop_
_entity.id
_entity.type
_entity.pdbx_description
1 polymer ?
#
loop_
_entity_poly.entity_id
_entity_poly.type
_entity_poly.pdbx_seq_one_letter_code
_entity_poly.pdbx_strand_id
1 'polypeptide(L)'
;MLWLAARSLLARRISTAVTGLGLLIATLGFNLLASTSQTAAAVLLGDIASAWNKPYDLLVRPAGSLTSVEQTDGLVRPNYVSGLAGGGITLAQLDAIRDEPSVEVAAPIAVSG
;
A
#
# COMPACT_ATOMS: atom_id res chain seq x y z
N MET A 1 -33.55 -39.68 -0.11
CA MET A 1 -32.22 -39.76 -0.75
C MET A 1 -31.05 -39.64 0.24
N LEU A 2 -31.09 -38.71 1.22
CA LEU A 2 -30.05 -38.54 2.25
C LEU A 2 -29.74 -39.80 3.10
N TRP A 3 -30.74 -40.63 3.39
CA TRP A 3 -30.60 -41.82 4.23
C TRP A 3 -29.79 -42.96 3.58
N LEU A 4 -29.87 -43.09 2.25
CA LEU A 4 -29.09 -44.07 1.49
C LEU A 4 -27.61 -43.65 1.39
N ALA A 5 -27.35 -42.34 1.29
CA ALA A 5 -26.00 -41.78 1.32
C ALA A 5 -25.34 -41.96 2.70
N ALA A 6 -26.09 -41.77 3.79
CA ALA A 6 -25.58 -42.04 5.14
C ALA A 6 -25.17 -43.50 5.33
N ARG A 7 -25.90 -44.45 4.75
CA ARG A 7 -25.61 -45.88 4.86
C ARG A 7 -24.41 -46.33 4.03
N SER A 8 -24.17 -45.72 2.87
CA SER A 8 -22.96 -45.98 2.07
C SER A 8 -21.70 -45.34 2.67
N LEU A 9 -21.83 -44.19 3.34
CA LEU A 9 -20.75 -43.57 4.13
C LEU A 9 -20.30 -44.48 5.30
N LEU A 10 -21.25 -45.19 5.92
CA LEU A 10 -20.96 -46.16 6.99
C LEU A 10 -20.34 -47.48 6.52
N ALA A 11 -20.55 -47.87 5.25
CA ALA A 11 -20.00 -49.11 4.68
C ALA A 11 -18.56 -48.94 4.15
N ARG A 12 -18.20 -47.72 3.71
CA ARG A 12 -16.85 -47.34 3.24
C ARG A 12 -16.19 -46.33 4.19
N ARG A 13 -16.19 -46.64 5.49
CA ARG A 13 -15.69 -45.75 6.58
C ARG A 13 -14.30 -45.18 6.34
N ILE A 14 -13.42 -45.97 5.73
CA ILE A 14 -12.02 -45.57 5.50
C ILE A 14 -11.93 -44.50 4.41
N SER A 15 -12.62 -44.70 3.28
CA SER A 15 -12.57 -43.76 2.15
C SER A 15 -13.19 -42.41 2.49
N THR A 16 -14.22 -42.41 3.34
CA THR A 16 -14.92 -41.18 3.76
C THR A 16 -14.16 -40.43 4.84
N ALA A 17 -13.45 -41.15 5.71
CA ALA A 17 -12.52 -40.54 6.66
C ALA A 17 -11.35 -39.86 5.94
N VAL A 18 -10.77 -40.49 4.92
CA VAL A 18 -9.64 -39.93 4.15
C VAL A 18 -10.05 -38.67 3.39
N THR A 19 -11.20 -38.67 2.70
CA THR A 19 -11.68 -37.48 1.99
C THR A 19 -12.08 -36.35 2.95
N GLY A 20 -12.70 -36.69 4.09
CA GLY A 20 -13.01 -35.73 5.14
C GLY A 20 -11.75 -35.08 5.73
N LEU A 21 -10.72 -35.87 6.01
CA LEU A 21 -9.45 -35.37 6.51
C LEU A 21 -8.74 -34.47 5.48
N GLY A 22 -8.74 -34.86 4.20
CA GLY A 22 -8.19 -34.04 3.13
C GLY A 22 -8.89 -32.68 3.00
N LEU A 23 -10.23 -32.67 3.10
CA LEU A 23 -11.03 -31.43 3.07
C LEU A 23 -10.73 -30.53 4.28
N LEU A 24 -10.57 -31.12 5.47
CA LEU A 24 -10.19 -30.38 6.68
C LEU A 24 -8.81 -29.72 6.53
N ILE A 25 -7.81 -30.47 6.07
CA ILE A 25 -6.45 -29.95 5.86
C ILE A 25 -6.47 -28.81 4.84
N ALA A 26 -7.18 -28.97 3.72
CA ALA A 26 -7.29 -27.93 2.70
C ALA A 26 -7.96 -26.65 3.24
N THR A 27 -9.02 -26.80 4.03
CA THR A 27 -9.75 -25.66 4.61
C THR A 27 -8.91 -24.92 5.65
N LEU A 28 -8.17 -25.64 6.50
CA LEU A 28 -7.27 -25.05 7.48
C LEU A 28 -6.09 -24.33 6.80
N GLY A 29 -5.48 -24.94 5.79
CA GLY A 29 -4.40 -24.32 5.01
C GLY A 29 -4.87 -23.07 4.27
N PHE A 30 -6.06 -23.11 3.66
CA PHE A 30 -6.66 -21.95 3.01
C PHE A 30 -6.96 -20.82 4.01
N ASN A 31 -7.50 -21.13 5.19
CA ASN A 31 -7.75 -20.13 6.22
C ASN A 31 -6.46 -19.48 6.73
N LEU A 32 -5.39 -20.27 6.92
CA LEU A 32 -4.10 -19.74 7.33
C LEU A 32 -3.54 -18.81 6.25
N LEU A 33 -3.58 -19.23 4.98
CA LEU A 33 -3.13 -18.40 3.85
C LEU A 33 -3.97 -17.12 3.74
N ALA A 34 -5.29 -17.23 3.82
CA ALA A 34 -6.21 -16.09 3.77
C ALA A 34 -5.99 -15.12 4.94
N SER A 35 -5.73 -15.63 6.15
CA SER A 35 -5.39 -14.82 7.32
C SER A 35 -4.05 -14.11 7.12
N THR A 36 -3.01 -14.80 6.65
CA THR A 36 -1.71 -14.17 6.38
C THR A 36 -1.80 -13.10 5.30
N SER A 37 -2.64 -13.30 4.28
CA SER A 37 -2.90 -12.31 3.23
C SER A 37 -3.65 -11.08 3.77
N GLN A 38 -4.65 -11.29 4.64
CA GLN A 38 -5.34 -10.19 5.33
C GLN A 38 -4.41 -9.43 6.28
N THR A 39 -3.51 -10.12 6.99
CA THR A 39 -2.48 -9.48 7.83
C THR A 39 -1.48 -8.69 6.98
N ALA A 40 -1.04 -9.23 5.83
CA ALA A 40 -0.17 -8.51 4.92
C ALA A 40 -0.84 -7.24 4.36
N ALA A 41 -2.12 -7.31 3.99
CA ALA A 41 -2.89 -6.16 3.52
C ALA A 41 -3.13 -5.12 4.64
N ALA A 42 -3.42 -5.57 5.87
CA ALA A 42 -3.70 -4.69 7.01
C ALA A 42 -2.43 -3.99 7.54
N VAL A 43 -1.27 -4.66 7.54
CA VAL A 43 0.02 -4.05 7.89
C VAL A 43 0.40 -3.02 6.84
N LEU A 44 0.23 -3.31 5.54
CA LEU A 44 0.52 -2.35 4.48
C LEU A 44 -0.35 -1.08 4.54
N LEU A 45 -1.63 -1.19 4.91
CA LEU A 45 -2.52 -0.03 5.06
C LEU A 45 -2.34 0.69 6.41
N GLY A 46 -2.08 -0.05 7.49
CA GLY A 46 -1.92 0.49 8.85
C GLY A 46 -0.57 1.18 9.07
N ASP A 47 0.51 0.63 8.51
CA ASP A 47 1.85 1.23 8.64
C ASP A 47 1.97 2.51 7.81
N ILE A 48 1.36 2.58 6.63
CA ILE A 48 1.40 3.81 5.80
C ILE A 48 0.64 4.96 6.46
N ALA A 49 -0.49 4.69 7.13
CA ALA A 49 -1.27 5.73 7.79
C ALA A 49 -0.67 6.18 9.13
N SER A 50 0.00 5.28 9.86
CA SER A 50 0.61 5.57 11.18
C SER A 50 2.06 6.06 11.09
N ALA A 51 2.81 5.64 10.06
CA ALA A 51 4.19 6.07 9.83
C ALA A 51 4.31 7.29 8.91
N TRP A 52 3.19 7.95 8.55
CA TRP A 52 3.22 9.19 7.77
C TRP A 52 3.67 10.38 8.64
N ASN A 53 4.86 10.28 9.22
CA ASN A 53 5.59 11.42 9.76
C ASN A 53 6.28 12.10 8.57
N LYS A 54 5.67 13.16 8.03
CA LYS A 54 6.27 13.91 6.92
C LYS A 54 7.55 14.57 7.45
N PRO A 55 8.74 14.23 6.93
CA PRO A 55 9.98 14.86 7.39
C PRO A 55 10.09 16.34 6.98
N TYR A 56 9.18 16.84 6.12
CA TYR A 56 9.13 18.21 5.64
C TYR A 56 7.68 18.71 5.62
N ASP A 57 7.49 19.98 5.99
CA ASP A 57 6.16 20.61 6.05
C ASP A 57 5.69 21.14 4.69
N LEU A 58 6.61 21.65 3.87
CA LEU A 58 6.30 22.36 2.64
C LEU A 58 6.93 21.69 1.42
N LEU A 59 6.12 21.51 0.38
CA LEU A 59 6.56 21.10 -0.94
C LEU A 59 6.58 22.32 -1.87
N VAL A 60 7.78 22.76 -2.25
CA VAL A 60 7.97 23.86 -3.20
C VAL A 60 8.14 23.30 -4.61
N ARG A 61 7.39 23.82 -5.58
CA ARG A 61 7.43 23.40 -6.99
C ARG A 61 7.46 24.61 -7.93
N PRO A 62 7.95 24.47 -9.17
CA PRO A 62 7.89 25.54 -10.16
C PRO A 62 6.46 26.03 -10.41
N ALA A 63 6.32 27.31 -10.75
CA ALA A 63 5.04 27.89 -11.14
C ALA A 63 4.42 27.12 -12.32
N GLY A 64 3.10 26.89 -12.26
CA GLY A 64 2.37 26.14 -13.29
C GLY A 64 2.53 24.61 -13.24
N SER A 65 3.25 24.07 -12.26
CA SER A 65 3.38 22.60 -12.09
C SER A 65 2.19 21.93 -11.40
N LEU A 66 1.30 22.73 -10.79
CA LEU A 66 0.08 22.25 -10.14
C LEU A 66 -0.90 21.67 -11.17
N THR A 67 -1.31 20.43 -10.92
CA THR A 67 -2.35 19.77 -11.74
C THR A 67 -3.75 20.26 -11.34
N SER A 68 -4.73 20.07 -12.22
CA SER A 68 -6.14 20.40 -11.94
C SER A 68 -6.70 19.61 -10.74
N VAL A 69 -6.29 18.35 -10.59
CA VAL A 69 -6.69 17.48 -9.48
C VAL A 69 -6.06 17.94 -8.17
N GLU A 70 -4.79 18.34 -8.17
CA GLU A 70 -4.12 18.90 -6.98
C GLU A 70 -4.80 20.17 -6.46
N GLN A 71 -5.30 21.02 -7.35
CA GLN A 71 -6.03 22.24 -6.96
C GLN A 71 -7.39 21.96 -6.32
N THR A 72 -8.02 20.84 -6.67
CA THR A 72 -9.36 20.50 -6.19
C THR A 72 -9.29 19.73 -4.86
N ASP A 73 -8.39 18.74 -4.80
CA ASP A 73 -8.36 17.79 -3.68
C ASP A 73 -7.28 18.13 -2.64
N GLY A 74 -6.36 19.06 -2.93
CA GLY A 74 -5.23 19.37 -2.06
C GLY A 74 -4.22 18.22 -1.90
N LEU A 75 -4.32 17.20 -2.76
CA LEU A 75 -3.49 15.99 -2.72
C LEU A 75 -2.50 15.96 -3.87
N VAL A 76 -1.22 15.76 -3.53
CA VAL A 76 -0.13 15.56 -4.50
C VAL A 76 -0.15 14.12 -4.99
N ARG A 77 -0.02 13.93 -6.31
CA ARG A 77 0.00 12.58 -6.88
C ARG A 77 1.24 11.79 -6.43
N PRO A 78 1.13 10.47 -6.24
CA PRO A 78 2.30 9.61 -6.05
C PRO A 78 3.27 9.76 -7.23
N ASN A 79 4.57 9.67 -6.97
CA ASN A 79 5.62 9.78 -7.98
C ASN A 79 5.56 11.09 -8.81
N TYR A 80 5.10 12.20 -8.21
CA TYR A 80 4.98 13.49 -8.90
C TYR A 80 6.29 13.97 -9.56
N VAL A 81 7.44 13.58 -9.01
CA VAL A 81 8.77 13.97 -9.52
C VAL A 81 8.96 13.52 -10.97
N SER A 82 8.46 12.33 -11.33
CA SER A 82 8.52 11.80 -12.70
C SER A 82 7.62 12.55 -13.68
N GLY A 83 6.61 13.27 -13.17
CA GLY A 83 5.65 14.05 -13.97
C GLY A 83 6.07 15.52 -14.19
N LEU A 84 7.22 15.96 -13.67
CA LEU A 84 7.70 17.33 -13.85
C LEU A 84 8.28 17.52 -15.26
N ALA A 85 7.40 17.75 -16.23
CA ALA A 85 7.75 17.97 -17.64
C ALA A 85 8.68 19.19 -17.89
N GLY A 86 8.74 20.13 -16.93
CA GLY A 86 9.54 21.35 -17.00
C GLY A 86 10.72 21.41 -16.01
N GLY A 87 11.04 20.31 -15.32
CA GLY A 87 12.09 20.29 -14.29
C GLY A 87 11.64 20.79 -12.90
N GLY A 88 12.62 21.17 -12.07
CA GLY A 88 12.42 21.62 -10.69
C GLY A 88 12.72 23.11 -10.48
N ILE A 89 12.77 23.53 -9.21
CA ILE A 89 13.28 24.85 -8.84
C ILE A 89 14.79 24.93 -9.13
N THR A 90 15.32 26.12 -9.37
CA THR A 90 16.76 26.32 -9.58
C THR A 90 17.53 26.25 -8.25
N LEU A 91 18.86 26.03 -8.32
CA LEU A 91 19.71 26.06 -7.12
C LEU A 91 19.68 27.45 -6.44
N ALA A 92 19.66 28.53 -7.23
CA ALA A 92 19.54 29.88 -6.67
C ALA A 92 18.21 30.09 -5.93
N GLN A 93 17.12 29.49 -6.40
CA GLN A 93 15.82 29.52 -5.70
C GLN A 93 15.86 28.66 -4.43
N LEU A 94 16.51 27.51 -4.46
CA LEU A 94 16.71 26.67 -3.28
C LEU A 94 17.51 27.41 -2.20
N ASP A 95 18.60 28.08 -2.58
CA ASP A 95 19.44 28.86 -1.67
C ASP A 95 18.62 30.01 -1.05
N ALA A 96 17.86 30.74 -1.87
CA ALA A 96 16.98 31.80 -1.36
C ALA A 96 15.92 31.29 -0.37
N ILE A 97 15.38 30.07 -0.56
CA ILE A 97 14.45 29.45 0.38
C ILE A 97 15.17 29.04 1.67
N ARG A 98 16.39 28.52 1.55
CA ARG A 98 17.21 28.10 2.70
C ARG A 98 17.61 29.28 3.59
N ASP A 99 17.80 30.45 3.01
CA ASP A 99 18.20 31.67 3.74
C ASP A 99 17.05 32.34 4.51
N GLU A 100 15.79 31.90 4.32
CA GLU A 100 14.64 32.42 5.04
C GLU A 100 14.71 32.02 6.53
N PRO A 101 14.63 32.96 7.50
CA PRO A 101 14.78 32.65 8.93
C PRO A 101 13.84 31.60 9.50
N SER A 102 12.69 31.38 8.85
CA SER A 102 11.67 30.42 9.27
C SER A 102 11.91 29.00 8.73
N VAL A 103 12.93 28.80 7.88
CA VAL A 103 13.23 27.51 7.25
C VAL A 103 14.36 26.81 8.01
N GLU A 104 14.04 25.72 8.71
CA GLU A 104 15.03 24.90 9.41
C GLU A 104 15.88 24.07 8.42
N VAL A 105 15.24 23.48 7.41
CA VAL A 105 15.87 22.61 6.43
C VAL A 105 15.23 22.76 5.06
N ALA A 106 16.07 22.86 4.03
CA ALA A 106 15.65 22.84 2.63
C ALA A 106 16.43 21.76 1.88
N ALA A 107 15.73 20.71 1.46
CA ALA A 107 16.29 19.55 0.77
C ALA A 107 15.72 19.43 -0.66
N PRO A 108 16.58 19.45 -1.70
CA PRO A 108 16.12 19.23 -3.06
C PRO A 108 15.76 17.74 -3.26
N ILE A 109 14.63 17.50 -3.92
CA ILE A 109 14.23 16.16 -4.34
C ILE A 109 14.63 16.01 -5.81
N ALA A 110 15.58 15.13 -6.08
CA ALA A 110 16.00 14.77 -7.43
C ALA A 110 15.81 13.27 -7.64
N VAL A 111 15.47 12.87 -8.87
CA VAL A 111 15.58 11.47 -9.28
C VAL A 111 17.07 11.18 -9.44
N SER A 112 17.65 10.41 -8.53
CA SER A 112 18.96 9.81 -8.74
C SER A 112 18.77 8.60 -9.64
N GLY A 113 19.31 8.65 -10.86
CA GLY A 113 19.33 7.57 -11.85
C GLY A 113 20.70 7.45 -12.47
#